data_AF-A0A6I3HFH7-F1
#
_entry.id   AF-A0A6I3HFH7-F1
#
_cell.length_a   1.000
_cell.length_b   1.000
_cell.length_c   1.000
_cell.angle_alpha   90.00
_cell.angle_beta   90.00
_cell.angle_gamma   90.00
#
_symmetry.space_group_name_H-M   'P 1'
#
loop_
_entity.id
_entity.type
_entity.pdbx_description
1 polymer ?
#
loop_
_entity_poly.entity_id
_entity_poly.type
_entity_poly.pdbx_seq_one_letter_code
_entity_poly.pdbx_strand_id
1 'polypeptide(L)'
;MSEVSELKLNLITAISSSDQEEIVASLLYSQGCNIIYRAITLDGLTKFLSELKTLVSVLYSKEFGSQAELTKLIKVFKQHNFIEIDDRFDPLSLISNLAGITRPALLQQLVRLDNLVTVIGSPDSPGISTITNHLAIELSASLITSNHHNLRPLGLSKVNQIPASELGKTLEEFGKDQLIIDGGSTTSLTKILADRRVNAQWLSQSISCSRYLVYIVKSGDNGMIYLSEFISDFNNLINAPMLICVLNQQRFDRYGQVIQKRFNDLASSYPMFALPYDIGAIRAMNSPQSKFKFWRNSAFSNQIAKIGNHLK
;
A
#
# COMPACT_ATOMS: atom_id res chain seq x y z
N MET A 1 -29.74 0.89 -3.54
CA MET A 1 -29.10 0.26 -2.37
C MET A 1 -28.94 -1.21 -2.68
N SER A 2 -27.79 -1.59 -3.23
CA SER A 2 -27.42 -2.98 -3.45
C SER A 2 -26.19 -3.24 -2.60
N GLU A 3 -26.34 -4.17 -1.66
CA GLU A 3 -25.32 -4.62 -0.73
C GLU A 3 -24.03 -4.94 -1.50
N VAL A 4 -23.00 -4.14 -1.23
CA VAL A 4 -21.62 -4.49 -1.57
C VAL A 4 -21.27 -5.62 -0.62
N SER A 5 -21.50 -6.86 -1.04
CA SER A 5 -20.99 -8.02 -0.33
C SER A 5 -19.46 -7.90 -0.34
N GLU A 6 -18.89 -7.55 0.81
CA GLU A 6 -17.47 -7.71 1.08
C GLU A 6 -17.09 -9.14 0.67
N LEU A 7 -16.27 -9.27 -0.37
CA LEU A 7 -15.79 -10.56 -0.87
C LEU A 7 -14.81 -11.15 0.16
N LYS A 8 -15.37 -11.75 1.21
CA LYS A 8 -14.63 -12.51 2.24
C LYS A 8 -13.94 -13.69 1.58
N LEU A 9 -12.68 -13.96 1.96
CA LEU A 9 -11.91 -15.08 1.44
C LEU A 9 -12.61 -16.40 1.79
N ASN A 10 -13.05 -17.17 0.79
CA ASN A 10 -13.70 -18.45 1.01
C ASN A 10 -12.66 -19.55 1.25
N LEU A 11 -12.66 -20.10 2.46
CA LEU A 11 -11.72 -21.10 2.95
C LEU A 11 -12.43 -22.41 3.31
N ILE A 12 -11.69 -23.51 3.18
CA ILE A 12 -12.10 -24.82 3.66
C ILE A 12 -11.12 -25.25 4.75
N THR A 13 -11.61 -25.72 5.90
CA THR A 13 -10.78 -26.34 6.93
C THR A 13 -10.94 -27.86 6.88
N ALA A 14 -9.84 -28.58 7.00
CA ALA A 14 -9.73 -30.03 6.98
C ALA A 14 -8.73 -30.44 8.08
N ILE A 15 -9.13 -30.17 9.34
CA ILE A 15 -8.27 -30.28 10.51
C ILE A 15 -8.87 -31.35 11.43
N SER A 16 -8.08 -32.38 11.75
CA SER A 16 -8.54 -33.51 12.57
C SER A 16 -8.78 -33.13 14.03
N SER A 17 -7.96 -32.24 14.59
CA SER A 17 -8.03 -31.83 15.98
C SER A 17 -9.07 -30.73 16.17
N SER A 18 -10.08 -30.98 17.03
CA SER A 18 -11.13 -30.01 17.33
C SER A 18 -10.58 -28.74 17.96
N ASP A 19 -9.62 -28.86 18.88
CA ASP A 19 -9.03 -27.72 19.58
C ASP A 19 -8.21 -26.84 18.60
N GLN A 20 -7.47 -27.49 17.70
CA GLN A 20 -6.71 -26.80 16.66
C GLN A 20 -7.63 -26.12 15.64
N GLU A 21 -8.73 -26.79 15.27
CA GLU A 21 -9.75 -26.22 14.38
C GLU A 21 -10.39 -24.98 14.98
N GLU A 22 -10.71 -25.00 16.27
CA GLU A 22 -11.31 -23.86 16.96
C GLU A 22 -10.37 -22.64 16.98
N ILE A 23 -9.08 -22.87 17.26
CA ILE A 23 -8.05 -21.81 17.24
C ILE A 23 -7.90 -21.23 15.83
N VAL A 24 -7.77 -22.09 14.82
CA VAL A 24 -7.63 -21.68 13.42
C VAL A 24 -8.88 -20.94 12.95
N ALA A 25 -10.07 -21.46 13.23
CA ALA A 25 -11.32 -20.84 12.83
C ALA A 25 -11.48 -19.45 13.45
N SER A 26 -11.20 -19.33 14.75
CA SER A 26 -11.22 -18.06 15.48
C SER A 26 -10.27 -17.03 14.87
N LEU A 27 -9.05 -17.46 14.54
CA LEU A 27 -8.06 -16.61 13.86
C LEU A 27 -8.57 -16.16 12.49
N LEU A 28 -9.09 -17.07 11.66
CA LEU A 28 -9.59 -16.75 10.32
C LEU A 28 -10.76 -15.76 10.36
N TYR A 29 -11.71 -15.95 11.27
CA TYR A 29 -12.82 -15.02 11.45
C TYR A 29 -12.34 -13.65 11.92
N SER A 30 -11.34 -13.58 12.82
CA SER A 30 -10.74 -12.30 13.24
C SER A 30 -10.13 -11.50 12.09
N GLN A 31 -9.69 -12.18 11.03
CA GLN A 31 -9.13 -11.58 9.81
C GLN A 31 -10.17 -11.34 8.71
N GLY A 32 -11.46 -11.54 9.00
CA GLY A 32 -12.56 -11.35 8.05
C GLY A 32 -12.64 -12.43 6.96
N CYS A 33 -11.98 -13.58 7.14
CA CYS A 33 -12.12 -14.72 6.24
C CYS A 33 -13.46 -15.44 6.46
N ASN A 34 -13.94 -16.12 5.42
CA ASN A 34 -15.18 -16.90 5.46
C ASN A 34 -14.88 -18.38 5.29
N ILE A 35 -15.16 -19.20 6.30
CA ILE A 35 -15.03 -20.66 6.19
C ILE A 35 -16.31 -21.19 5.57
N ILE A 36 -16.24 -21.65 4.32
CA ILE A 36 -17.39 -22.13 3.56
C ILE A 36 -17.70 -23.61 3.81
N TYR A 37 -16.70 -24.37 4.27
CA TYR A 37 -16.85 -25.79 4.56
C TYR A 37 -15.82 -26.24 5.60
N ARG A 38 -16.28 -27.08 6.54
CA ARG A 38 -15.45 -27.74 7.54
C ARG A 38 -15.49 -29.24 7.27
N ALA A 39 -14.42 -29.76 6.71
CA ALA A 39 -14.30 -31.16 6.36
C ALA A 39 -13.93 -31.98 7.60
N ILE A 40 -14.73 -33.01 7.86
CA ILE A 40 -14.50 -33.98 8.95
C ILE A 40 -13.80 -35.24 8.41
N THR A 41 -13.99 -35.56 7.13
CA THR A 41 -13.40 -36.72 6.47
C THR A 41 -12.83 -36.37 5.10
N LEU A 42 -11.84 -37.14 4.65
CA LEU A 42 -11.19 -36.97 3.35
C LEU A 42 -12.16 -37.20 2.18
N ASP A 43 -13.10 -38.14 2.32
CA ASP A 43 -14.17 -38.36 1.34
C ASP A 43 -15.12 -37.18 1.25
N GLY A 44 -15.48 -36.58 2.39
CA GLY A 44 -16.32 -35.38 2.45
C GLY A 44 -15.66 -34.18 1.77
N LEU A 45 -14.36 -33.98 2.02
CA LEU A 45 -13.56 -32.95 1.34
C LEU A 45 -13.52 -33.19 -0.18
N THR A 46 -13.25 -34.42 -0.60
CA THR A 46 -13.15 -34.79 -2.03
C THR A 46 -14.46 -34.53 -2.77
N LYS A 47 -15.60 -34.91 -2.17
CA LYS A 47 -16.93 -34.68 -2.74
C LYS A 47 -17.25 -33.19 -2.83
N PHE A 48 -16.93 -32.42 -1.79
CA PHE A 48 -17.19 -30.99 -1.80
C PHE A 48 -16.35 -30.27 -2.87
N LEU A 49 -15.07 -30.63 -3.01
CA LEU A 49 -14.19 -30.05 -4.03
C LEU A 49 -14.60 -30.41 -5.47
N SER A 50 -15.17 -31.60 -5.70
CA SER A 50 -15.63 -32.00 -7.04
C SER A 50 -16.90 -31.27 -7.50
N GLU A 51 -17.74 -30.85 -6.55
CA GLU A 51 -18.97 -30.09 -6.81
C GLU A 51 -18.71 -28.56 -6.87
N LEU A 52 -17.54 -28.11 -6.42
CA LEU A 52 -17.19 -26.70 -6.34
C LEU A 52 -16.84 -26.11 -7.71
N LYS A 53 -17.48 -24.97 -8.04
CA LYS A 53 -17.20 -24.22 -9.29
C LYS A 53 -16.18 -23.09 -9.11
N THR A 54 -15.79 -22.79 -7.88
CA THR A 54 -14.94 -21.65 -7.53
C THR A 54 -13.60 -22.12 -6.98
N LEU A 55 -12.55 -21.32 -7.19
CA LEU A 55 -11.24 -21.60 -6.59
C LEU A 55 -11.26 -21.24 -5.11
N VAL A 56 -10.70 -22.11 -4.28
CA VAL A 56 -10.66 -21.99 -2.83
C VAL A 56 -9.30 -22.39 -2.29
N SER A 57 -9.03 -22.03 -1.04
CA SER A 57 -7.89 -22.52 -0.29
C SER A 57 -8.34 -23.50 0.79
N VAL A 58 -7.66 -24.64 0.85
CA VAL A 58 -7.89 -25.72 1.79
C VAL A 58 -6.77 -25.72 2.81
N LEU A 59 -7.14 -25.50 4.07
CA LEU A 59 -6.26 -25.60 5.24
C LEU A 59 -6.38 -27.01 5.80
N TYR A 60 -5.31 -27.79 5.77
CA TYR A 60 -5.35 -29.19 6.21
C TYR A 60 -4.29 -29.49 7.26
N SER A 61 -4.60 -30.35 8.24
CA SER A 61 -3.60 -30.89 9.16
C SER A 61 -2.97 -32.17 8.57
N LYS A 62 -1.70 -32.44 8.91
CA LYS A 62 -1.00 -33.68 8.47
C LYS A 62 -1.76 -34.95 8.85
N GLU A 63 -2.45 -34.91 9.98
CA GLU A 63 -3.20 -36.02 10.54
C GLU A 63 -4.60 -36.20 9.92
N PHE A 64 -4.99 -35.36 8.95
CA PHE A 64 -6.30 -35.43 8.30
C PHE A 64 -6.46 -36.64 7.36
N GLY A 65 -5.35 -37.21 6.89
CA GLY A 65 -5.35 -38.42 6.09
C GLY A 65 -3.93 -38.97 5.96
N SER A 66 -3.77 -40.12 5.31
CA SER A 66 -2.42 -40.61 5.05
C SER A 66 -1.71 -39.70 4.05
N GLN A 67 -0.38 -39.63 4.15
CA GLN A 67 0.44 -38.82 3.25
C GLN A 67 0.20 -39.18 1.76
N ALA A 68 -0.03 -40.45 1.46
CA ALA A 68 -0.34 -40.92 0.11
C ALA A 68 -1.70 -40.40 -0.39
N GLU A 69 -2.72 -40.38 0.47
CA GLU A 69 -4.07 -39.88 0.13
C GLU A 69 -4.07 -38.37 -0.04
N LEU A 70 -3.42 -37.62 0.86
CA LEU A 70 -3.30 -36.17 0.76
C LEU A 70 -2.54 -35.76 -0.51
N THR A 71 -1.44 -36.45 -0.82
CA THR A 71 -0.68 -36.20 -2.06
C THR A 71 -1.53 -36.47 -3.30
N LYS A 72 -2.34 -37.54 -3.27
CA LYS A 72 -3.28 -37.86 -4.35
C LYS A 72 -4.35 -36.78 -4.49
N LEU A 73 -4.95 -36.33 -3.40
CA LEU A 73 -5.95 -35.25 -3.37
C LEU A 73 -5.40 -33.96 -3.98
N ILE A 74 -4.24 -33.50 -3.51
CA ILE A 74 -3.58 -32.28 -4.01
C ILE A 74 -3.28 -32.40 -5.51
N LYS A 75 -2.88 -33.60 -5.97
CA LYS A 75 -2.61 -33.87 -7.39
C LYS A 75 -3.87 -33.89 -8.25
N VAL A 76 -5.01 -34.31 -7.71
CA VAL A 76 -6.31 -34.33 -8.40
C VAL A 76 -6.90 -32.92 -8.49
N PHE A 77 -6.76 -32.12 -7.42
CA PHE A 77 -7.36 -30.81 -7.28
C PHE A 77 -6.33 -29.66 -7.36
N LYS A 78 -5.37 -29.75 -8.26
CA LYS A 78 -4.24 -28.79 -8.39
C LYS A 78 -4.66 -27.33 -8.60
N GLN A 79 -5.88 -27.10 -9.08
CA GLN A 79 -6.44 -25.77 -9.26
C GLN A 79 -6.71 -25.07 -7.92
N HIS A 80 -6.89 -25.82 -6.84
CA HIS A 80 -7.09 -25.29 -5.50
C HIS A 80 -5.76 -25.17 -4.77
N ASN A 81 -5.70 -24.21 -3.84
CA ASN A 81 -4.51 -24.03 -3.03
C ASN A 81 -4.62 -24.85 -1.75
N PHE A 82 -3.54 -25.55 -1.39
CA PHE A 82 -3.49 -26.39 -0.21
C PHE A 82 -2.42 -25.88 0.74
N ILE A 83 -2.80 -25.64 1.99
CA ILE A 83 -1.93 -25.10 3.03
C ILE A 83 -1.94 -26.09 4.18
N GLU A 84 -0.75 -26.55 4.53
CA GLU A 84 -0.55 -27.45 5.66
C GLU A 84 -0.50 -26.65 6.96
N ILE A 85 -1.21 -27.13 7.99
CA ILE A 85 -1.16 -26.62 9.35
C ILE A 85 -0.46 -27.67 10.22
N ASP A 86 0.62 -27.23 10.89
CA ASP A 86 1.32 -28.02 11.91
C ASP A 86 0.74 -27.72 13.30
N ASP A 87 0.93 -28.61 14.26
CA ASP A 87 0.42 -28.47 15.65
C ASP A 87 1.05 -27.29 16.39
N ARG A 88 2.22 -26.84 15.92
CA ARG A 88 2.93 -25.65 16.40
C ARG A 88 2.90 -24.50 15.39
N PHE A 89 1.83 -24.39 14.59
CA PHE A 89 1.74 -23.33 13.60
C PHE A 89 1.85 -21.95 14.28
N ASP A 90 2.70 -21.09 13.73
CA ASP A 90 2.77 -19.69 14.13
C ASP A 90 1.59 -18.95 13.46
N PRO A 91 0.66 -18.37 14.23
CA PRO A 91 -0.44 -17.58 13.69
C PRO A 91 0.03 -16.52 12.69
N LEU A 92 1.20 -15.89 12.93
CA LEU A 92 1.74 -14.87 12.03
C LEU A 92 2.17 -15.47 10.68
N SER A 93 2.76 -16.66 10.68
CA SER A 93 3.13 -17.38 9.45
C SER A 93 1.90 -17.78 8.63
N LEU A 94 0.82 -18.21 9.29
CA LEU A 94 -0.43 -18.58 8.65
C LEU A 94 -1.11 -17.35 8.03
N ILE A 95 -1.15 -16.23 8.76
CA ILE A 95 -1.67 -14.97 8.23
C ILE A 95 -0.80 -14.45 7.08
N SER A 96 0.52 -14.58 7.15
CA SER A 96 1.42 -14.23 6.04
C SER A 96 1.14 -15.07 4.79
N ASN A 97 0.97 -16.38 4.94
CA ASN A 97 0.63 -17.27 3.83
C ASN A 97 -0.76 -16.95 3.25
N LEU A 98 -1.77 -16.72 4.10
CA LEU A 98 -3.10 -16.30 3.69
C LEU A 98 -3.11 -14.91 3.04
N ALA A 99 -2.26 -13.99 3.50
CA ALA A 99 -2.02 -12.69 2.89
C ALA A 99 -1.32 -12.81 1.53
N GLY A 100 -0.57 -13.89 1.30
CA GLY A 100 -0.04 -14.26 -0.02
C GLY A 100 -1.10 -14.80 -0.97
N ILE A 101 -2.16 -15.43 -0.44
CA ILE A 101 -3.24 -16.09 -1.19
C ILE A 101 -4.38 -15.13 -1.52
N THR A 102 -4.65 -14.15 -0.64
CA THR A 102 -5.59 -13.04 -0.90
C THR A 102 -5.12 -12.15 -2.05
N ARG A 103 -3.85 -12.26 -2.44
CA ARG A 103 -3.30 -11.61 -3.62
C ARG A 103 -3.64 -12.46 -4.83
N PRO A 104 -4.47 -11.98 -5.77
CA PRO A 104 -4.50 -12.62 -7.09
C PRO A 104 -3.06 -12.69 -7.61
N ALA A 105 -2.78 -13.69 -8.45
CA ALA A 105 -1.49 -13.91 -9.14
C ALA A 105 -1.01 -12.73 -10.02
N LEU A 106 -1.61 -11.54 -9.88
CA LEU A 106 -1.24 -10.27 -10.47
C LEU A 106 -0.43 -9.36 -9.54
N LEU A 107 -0.22 -9.74 -8.27
CA LEU A 107 0.88 -9.20 -7.49
C LEU A 107 2.06 -10.15 -7.68
N GLN A 108 2.80 -9.99 -8.79
CA GLN A 108 4.24 -10.17 -8.70
C GLN A 108 4.66 -9.50 -7.39
N GLN A 109 5.35 -10.23 -6.54
CA GLN A 109 5.90 -9.70 -5.30
C GLN A 109 6.92 -8.65 -5.74
N LEU A 110 6.47 -7.41 -5.95
CA LEU A 110 7.31 -6.36 -6.47
C LEU A 110 8.41 -6.15 -5.43
N VAL A 111 9.63 -6.49 -5.83
CA VAL A 111 10.81 -6.33 -5.00
C VAL A 111 10.94 -4.83 -4.70
N ARG A 112 11.29 -4.49 -3.45
CA ARG A 112 11.57 -3.11 -3.10
C ARG A 112 12.74 -2.61 -3.95
N LEU A 113 12.53 -1.54 -4.68
CA LEU A 113 13.51 -0.94 -5.56
C LEU A 113 14.23 0.20 -4.83
N ASP A 114 15.57 0.15 -4.81
CA ASP A 114 16.41 1.12 -4.10
C ASP A 114 16.36 2.54 -4.71
N ASN A 115 15.91 2.63 -5.96
CA ASN A 115 15.78 3.84 -6.77
C ASN A 115 14.32 4.36 -6.85
N LEU A 116 13.38 3.83 -6.06
CA LEU A 116 11.97 4.20 -6.13
C LEU A 116 11.46 4.94 -4.88
N VAL A 117 10.82 6.08 -5.12
CA VAL A 117 10.12 6.89 -4.11
C VAL A 117 8.64 6.96 -4.43
N THR A 118 7.76 6.68 -3.47
CA THR A 118 6.33 6.95 -3.61
C THR A 118 5.93 8.15 -2.78
N VAL A 119 5.18 9.07 -3.39
CA VAL A 119 4.63 10.25 -2.72
C VAL A 119 3.12 10.06 -2.56
N ILE A 120 2.65 10.09 -1.31
CA ILE A 120 1.25 10.02 -0.94
C ILE A 120 0.90 11.19 -0.02
N GLY A 121 -0.36 11.33 0.34
CA GLY A 121 -0.74 12.32 1.35
C GLY A 121 -2.10 12.11 1.95
N SER A 122 -2.41 12.94 2.93
CA SER A 122 -3.73 12.97 3.55
C SER A 122 -4.83 13.34 2.52
N PRO A 123 -6.10 13.09 2.83
CA PRO A 123 -7.21 13.78 2.17
C PRO A 123 -7.10 15.31 2.34
N ASP A 124 -8.00 16.05 1.69
CA ASP A 124 -8.06 17.53 1.70
C ASP A 124 -6.94 18.25 0.92
N SER A 125 -6.52 17.66 -0.20
CA SER A 125 -5.63 18.28 -1.20
C SER A 125 -4.31 18.85 -0.60
N PRO A 126 -3.47 18.02 0.03
CA PRO A 126 -2.24 18.48 0.67
C PRO A 126 -1.14 18.85 -0.33
N GLY A 127 -1.39 18.76 -1.65
CA GLY A 127 -0.43 19.15 -2.69
C GLY A 127 0.48 18.02 -3.17
N ILE A 128 0.00 16.78 -3.17
CA ILE A 128 0.73 15.56 -3.57
C ILE A 128 1.38 15.73 -4.94
N SER A 129 0.58 15.98 -5.97
CA SER A 129 1.09 16.08 -7.35
C SER A 129 2.02 17.27 -7.57
N THR A 130 1.78 18.39 -6.89
CA THR A 130 2.66 19.56 -6.89
C THR A 130 4.03 19.18 -6.37
N ILE A 131 4.11 18.63 -5.16
CA ILE A 131 5.39 18.25 -4.54
C ILE A 131 6.08 17.15 -5.34
N THR A 132 5.33 16.18 -5.85
CA THR A 132 5.88 15.10 -6.68
C THR A 132 6.51 15.65 -7.96
N ASN A 133 5.91 16.66 -8.62
CA ASN A 133 6.54 17.33 -9.76
C ASN A 133 7.87 17.99 -9.38
N HIS A 134 7.92 18.70 -8.26
CA HIS A 134 9.15 19.37 -7.82
C HIS A 134 10.25 18.37 -7.45
N LEU A 135 9.90 17.31 -6.72
CA LEU A 135 10.84 16.24 -6.36
C LEU A 135 11.35 15.49 -7.58
N ALA A 136 10.51 15.24 -8.58
CA ALA A 136 10.93 14.61 -9.83
C ALA A 136 12.02 15.43 -10.55
N ILE A 137 11.88 16.75 -10.57
CA ILE A 137 12.89 17.64 -11.16
C ILE A 137 14.17 17.62 -10.32
N GLU A 138 14.06 17.80 -9.00
CA GLU A 138 15.21 17.84 -8.08
C GLU A 138 16.03 16.56 -8.11
N LEU A 139 15.36 15.41 -8.22
CA LEU A 139 15.99 14.10 -8.28
C LEU A 139 16.40 13.69 -9.70
N SER A 140 16.07 14.49 -10.72
CA SER A 140 16.16 14.08 -12.13
C SER A 140 15.49 12.73 -12.40
N ALA A 141 14.35 12.50 -11.75
CA ALA A 141 13.64 11.23 -11.72
C ALA A 141 12.55 11.14 -12.81
N SER A 142 12.33 9.93 -13.31
CA SER A 142 11.18 9.61 -14.15
C SER A 142 9.93 9.52 -13.28
N LEU A 143 8.92 10.32 -13.63
CA LEU A 143 7.67 10.41 -12.87
C LEU A 143 6.63 9.45 -13.43
N ILE A 144 6.04 8.62 -12.57
CA ILE A 144 5.02 7.63 -12.91
C ILE A 144 3.71 7.98 -12.19
N THR A 145 2.58 7.90 -12.90
CA THR A 145 1.26 8.14 -12.31
C THR A 145 0.24 7.13 -12.83
N SER A 146 -0.82 6.89 -12.04
CA SER A 146 -1.99 6.16 -12.51
C SER A 146 -2.70 6.95 -13.62
N ASN A 147 -3.25 6.24 -14.61
CA ASN A 147 -4.15 6.77 -15.63
C ASN A 147 -5.55 7.15 -15.09
N HIS A 148 -5.89 6.78 -13.85
CA HIS A 148 -7.20 7.00 -13.25
C HIS A 148 -7.25 8.19 -12.26
N HIS A 149 -6.12 8.86 -12.00
CA HIS A 149 -6.07 9.99 -11.07
C HIS A 149 -6.20 11.37 -11.75
N ASN A 150 -6.78 12.30 -10.99
CA ASN A 150 -7.21 13.65 -11.34
C ASN A 150 -6.17 14.54 -12.03
N LEU A 151 -6.70 15.60 -12.65
CA LEU A 151 -6.01 16.78 -13.20
C LEU A 151 -4.72 17.14 -12.44
N ARG A 152 -3.61 16.64 -12.95
CA ARG A 152 -2.27 16.96 -12.44
C ARG A 152 -1.92 18.40 -12.83
N PRO A 153 -1.32 19.21 -11.94
CA PRO A 153 -0.75 20.49 -12.36
C PRO A 153 0.32 20.25 -13.44
N LEU A 154 0.32 21.12 -14.45
CA LEU A 154 1.32 21.08 -15.52
C LEU A 154 2.73 21.18 -14.90
N GLY A 155 3.63 20.31 -15.34
CA GLY A 155 5.00 20.21 -14.86
C GLY A 155 5.99 20.06 -16.01
N LEU A 156 7.28 20.22 -15.70
CA LEU A 156 8.37 20.08 -16.68
C LEU A 156 8.88 18.63 -16.80
N SER A 157 8.60 17.78 -15.80
CA SER A 157 9.00 16.38 -15.81
C SER A 157 8.21 15.58 -16.84
N LYS A 158 8.86 14.62 -17.47
CA LYS A 158 8.19 13.60 -18.28
C LYS A 158 7.31 12.74 -17.37
N VAL A 159 6.01 12.70 -17.67
CA VAL A 159 5.00 11.95 -16.91
C VAL A 159 4.71 10.66 -17.68
N ASN A 160 4.96 9.50 -17.09
CA ASN A 160 4.57 8.20 -17.62
C ASN A 160 3.26 7.77 -16.95
N GLN A 161 2.15 7.91 -17.67
CA GLN A 161 0.83 7.48 -17.19
C GLN A 161 0.60 6.03 -17.54
N ILE A 162 0.32 5.19 -16.55
CA ILE A 162 0.13 3.75 -16.73
C ILE A 162 -1.07 3.25 -15.93
N PRO A 163 -1.72 2.14 -16.34
CA PRO A 163 -2.67 1.45 -15.50
C PRO A 163 -1.96 0.74 -14.34
N ALA A 164 -2.64 0.57 -13.21
CA ALA A 164 -2.08 -0.10 -12.04
C ALA A 164 -1.56 -1.51 -12.36
N SER A 165 -2.26 -2.24 -13.24
CA SER A 165 -1.86 -3.59 -13.69
C SER A 165 -0.48 -3.64 -14.37
N GLU A 166 0.01 -2.54 -14.92
CA GLU A 166 1.28 -2.48 -15.66
C GLU A 166 2.44 -1.92 -14.81
N LEU A 167 2.21 -1.57 -13.55
CA LEU A 167 3.24 -0.97 -12.70
C LEU A 167 4.49 -1.85 -12.60
N GLY A 168 4.33 -3.15 -12.30
CA GLY A 168 5.47 -4.06 -12.18
C GLY A 168 6.34 -4.11 -13.43
N LYS A 169 5.72 -4.39 -14.58
CA LYS A 169 6.41 -4.42 -15.87
C LYS A 169 7.07 -3.08 -16.21
N THR A 170 6.38 -1.97 -15.94
CA THR A 170 6.92 -0.63 -16.20
C THR A 170 8.17 -0.37 -15.35
N LEU A 171 8.15 -0.75 -14.07
CA LEU A 171 9.30 -0.59 -13.19
C LEU A 171 10.52 -1.40 -13.66
N GLU A 172 10.31 -2.61 -14.20
CA GLU A 172 11.38 -3.43 -14.78
C GLU A 172 12.03 -2.75 -16.01
N GLU A 173 11.24 -2.08 -16.85
CA GLU A 173 11.71 -1.37 -18.05
C GLU A 173 12.61 -0.17 -17.73
N PHE A 174 12.40 0.49 -16.58
CA PHE A 174 13.21 1.64 -16.14
C PHE A 174 14.57 1.27 -15.53
N GLY A 175 14.78 0.00 -15.18
CA GLY A 175 16.06 -0.49 -14.66
C GLY A 175 16.55 0.31 -13.44
N LYS A 176 17.69 1.02 -13.60
CA LYS A 176 18.37 1.75 -12.52
C LYS A 176 18.03 3.24 -12.46
N ASP A 177 17.14 3.74 -13.31
CA ASP A 177 16.76 5.15 -13.34
C ASP A 177 16.11 5.57 -12.02
N GLN A 178 16.33 6.79 -11.54
CA GLN A 178 15.61 7.27 -10.36
C GLN A 178 14.12 7.42 -10.69
N LEU A 179 13.25 6.82 -9.89
CA LEU A 179 11.81 6.80 -10.10
C LEU A 179 11.06 7.49 -8.97
N ILE A 180 9.96 8.15 -9.34
CA ILE A 180 9.04 8.73 -8.39
C ILE A 180 7.59 8.49 -8.81
N ILE A 181 6.79 7.97 -7.89
CA ILE A 181 5.37 7.69 -8.09
C ILE A 181 4.50 8.72 -7.38
N ASP A 182 3.51 9.27 -8.09
CA ASP A 182 2.35 9.91 -7.44
C ASP A 182 1.35 8.84 -7.02
N GLY A 183 1.37 8.50 -5.72
CA GLY A 183 0.56 7.44 -5.14
C GLY A 183 -0.88 7.86 -4.82
N GLY A 184 -1.19 9.17 -4.83
CA GLY A 184 -2.49 9.68 -4.42
C GLY A 184 -2.69 9.73 -2.90
N SER A 185 -3.94 9.95 -2.47
CA SER A 185 -4.28 10.22 -1.07
C SER A 185 -4.72 8.98 -0.31
N THR A 186 -4.35 8.89 0.98
CA THR A 186 -4.81 7.86 1.92
C THR A 186 -4.76 8.36 3.36
N THR A 187 -5.63 7.82 4.22
CA THR A 187 -5.51 7.90 5.69
C THR A 187 -5.14 6.57 6.33
N SER A 188 -5.36 5.43 5.65
CA SER A 188 -5.11 4.09 6.17
C SER A 188 -4.49 3.22 5.09
N LEU A 189 -3.28 2.75 5.38
CA LEU A 189 -2.53 1.81 4.56
C LEU A 189 -3.05 0.39 4.75
N THR A 190 -3.39 -0.04 5.97
CA THR A 190 -3.89 -1.41 6.21
C THR A 190 -5.20 -1.67 5.47
N LYS A 191 -6.13 -0.71 5.47
CA LYS A 191 -7.37 -0.78 4.68
C LYS A 191 -7.09 -0.86 3.19
N ILE A 192 -6.09 -0.13 2.70
CA ILE A 192 -5.74 -0.14 1.28
C ILE A 192 -5.05 -1.44 0.86
N LEU A 193 -4.23 -2.03 1.72
CA LEU A 193 -3.62 -3.33 1.47
C LEU A 193 -4.67 -4.45 1.35
N ALA A 194 -5.81 -4.32 2.02
CA ALA A 194 -6.94 -5.24 1.90
C ALA A 194 -7.90 -4.91 0.73
N ASP A 195 -7.85 -3.69 0.19
CA ASP A 195 -8.77 -3.19 -0.82
C ASP A 195 -8.28 -3.52 -2.24
N ARG A 196 -9.14 -4.17 -3.03
CA ARG A 196 -8.84 -4.68 -4.37
C ARG A 196 -9.26 -3.73 -5.49
N ARG A 197 -9.82 -2.56 -5.18
CA ARG A 197 -10.21 -1.56 -6.20
C ARG A 197 -8.98 -0.94 -6.85
N VAL A 198 -9.11 -0.49 -8.09
CA VAL A 198 -7.99 0.00 -8.92
C VAL A 198 -7.12 1.06 -8.21
N ASN A 199 -7.73 2.00 -7.49
CA ASN A 199 -6.99 3.03 -6.74
C ASN A 199 -6.23 2.43 -5.54
N ALA A 200 -6.82 1.46 -4.86
CA ALA A 200 -6.17 0.76 -3.75
C ALA A 200 -5.05 -0.17 -4.25
N GLN A 201 -5.25 -0.80 -5.42
CA GLN A 201 -4.21 -1.57 -6.09
C GLN A 201 -3.02 -0.69 -6.47
N TRP A 202 -3.25 0.48 -7.07
CA TRP A 202 -2.20 1.46 -7.38
C TRP A 202 -1.38 1.81 -6.14
N LEU A 203 -2.07 2.22 -5.07
CA LEU A 203 -1.41 2.73 -3.87
C LEU A 203 -0.70 1.59 -3.10
N SER A 204 -1.31 0.41 -2.99
CA SER A 204 -0.69 -0.76 -2.35
C SER A 204 0.56 -1.25 -3.10
N GLN A 205 0.51 -1.33 -4.43
CA GLN A 205 1.66 -1.73 -5.24
C GLN A 205 2.79 -0.70 -5.14
N SER A 206 2.47 0.59 -5.29
CA SER A 206 3.44 1.69 -5.21
C SER A 206 4.18 1.69 -3.87
N ILE A 207 3.46 1.53 -2.76
CA ILE A 207 4.06 1.46 -1.42
C ILE A 207 4.94 0.23 -1.26
N SER A 208 4.47 -0.94 -1.72
CA SER A 208 5.18 -2.21 -1.53
C SER A 208 6.55 -2.23 -2.24
N CYS A 209 6.67 -1.56 -3.38
CA CYS A 209 7.92 -1.56 -4.16
C CYS A 209 8.85 -0.38 -3.85
N SER A 210 8.45 0.60 -3.03
CA SER A 210 9.25 1.82 -2.84
C SER A 210 10.29 1.70 -1.73
N ARG A 211 11.49 2.28 -1.93
CA ARG A 211 12.46 2.48 -0.85
C ARG A 211 11.97 3.51 0.17
N TYR A 212 11.51 4.65 -0.33
CA TYR A 212 10.98 5.74 0.48
C TYR A 212 9.49 5.97 0.23
N LEU A 213 8.79 6.29 1.31
CA LEU A 213 7.42 6.78 1.29
C LEU A 213 7.41 8.21 1.82
N VAL A 214 7.01 9.16 0.99
CA VAL A 214 6.82 10.56 1.39
C VAL A 214 5.33 10.76 1.68
N TYR A 215 4.97 11.00 2.94
CA TYR A 215 3.60 11.29 3.35
C TYR A 215 3.40 12.78 3.58
N ILE A 216 2.54 13.39 2.77
CA ILE A 216 2.27 14.83 2.79
C ILE A 216 0.96 15.10 3.52
N VAL A 217 1.02 15.99 4.51
CA VAL A 217 -0.13 16.45 5.27
C VAL A 217 -0.28 17.97 5.12
N LYS A 218 -1.51 18.45 5.01
CA LYS A 218 -1.81 19.88 4.97
C LYS A 218 -1.70 20.49 6.37
N SER A 219 -1.12 21.69 6.47
CA SER A 219 -1.07 22.47 7.71
C SER A 219 -2.48 22.86 8.17
N GLY A 220 -2.99 22.18 9.19
CA GLY A 220 -4.26 22.47 9.86
C GLY A 220 -4.68 21.33 10.78
N ASP A 221 -5.74 21.54 11.55
CA ASP A 221 -6.22 20.56 12.54
C ASP A 221 -6.58 19.20 11.91
N ASN A 222 -7.32 19.20 10.79
CA ASN A 222 -7.67 17.97 10.07
C ASN A 222 -6.42 17.22 9.60
N GLY A 223 -5.40 17.96 9.14
CA GLY A 223 -4.12 17.36 8.77
C GLY A 223 -3.48 16.63 9.94
N MET A 224 -3.44 17.25 11.13
CA MET A 224 -2.87 16.61 12.31
C MET A 224 -3.63 15.35 12.73
N ILE A 225 -4.96 15.34 12.59
CA ILE A 225 -5.78 14.14 12.82
C ILE A 225 -5.38 13.04 11.83
N TYR A 226 -5.33 13.34 10.53
CA TYR A 226 -4.93 12.38 9.50
C TYR A 226 -3.49 11.88 9.67
N LEU A 227 -2.58 12.72 10.15
CA LEU A 227 -1.21 12.30 10.44
C LEU A 227 -1.17 11.32 11.61
N SER A 228 -1.91 11.60 12.68
CA SER A 228 -1.98 10.71 13.84
C SER A 228 -2.56 9.35 13.46
N GLU A 229 -3.64 9.32 12.68
CA GLU A 229 -4.24 8.08 12.17
C GLU A 229 -3.27 7.32 11.27
N PHE A 230 -2.63 8.02 10.32
CA PHE A 230 -1.68 7.43 9.40
C PHE A 230 -0.46 6.83 10.12
N ILE A 231 0.15 7.55 11.07
CA ILE A 231 1.33 7.06 11.80
C ILE A 231 0.97 5.84 12.64
N SER A 232 -0.19 5.87 13.32
CA SER A 232 -0.69 4.73 14.07
C SER A 232 -0.82 3.49 13.19
N ASP A 233 -1.40 3.66 12.00
CA ASP A 233 -1.58 2.57 11.03
C ASP A 233 -0.26 2.11 10.40
N PHE A 234 0.62 3.06 10.05
CA PHE A 234 1.91 2.80 9.44
C PHE A 234 2.83 1.99 10.36
N ASN A 235 2.83 2.29 11.66
CA ASN A 235 3.62 1.57 12.67
C ASN A 235 3.25 0.07 12.76
N ASN A 236 2.06 -0.31 12.30
CA ASN A 236 1.61 -1.71 12.29
C ASN A 236 2.01 -2.46 11.01
N LEU A 237 2.66 -1.80 10.04
CA LEU A 237 3.05 -2.43 8.78
C LEU A 237 4.30 -3.31 8.94
N ILE A 238 4.20 -4.54 8.45
CA ILE A 238 5.33 -5.46 8.34
C ILE A 238 6.15 -5.08 7.10
N ASN A 239 7.46 -4.88 7.27
CA ASN A 239 8.38 -4.47 6.19
C ASN A 239 7.92 -3.16 5.51
N ALA A 240 7.77 -2.10 6.30
CA ALA A 240 7.39 -0.79 5.79
C ALA A 240 8.55 -0.11 5.01
N PRO A 241 8.26 0.73 3.98
CA PRO A 241 9.26 1.62 3.39
C PRO A 241 9.79 2.64 4.40
N MET A 242 10.92 3.29 4.09
CA MET A 242 11.39 4.40 4.93
C MET A 242 10.43 5.60 4.80
N LEU A 243 9.80 6.00 5.89
CA LEU A 243 8.83 7.09 5.91
C LEU A 243 9.50 8.46 6.07
N ILE A 244 9.04 9.43 5.29
CA ILE A 244 9.33 10.86 5.44
C ILE A 244 8.00 11.61 5.58
N CYS A 245 7.88 12.42 6.63
CA CYS A 245 6.68 13.21 6.88
C CYS A 245 6.88 14.65 6.38
N VAL A 246 5.91 15.17 5.62
CA VAL A 246 5.97 16.52 5.06
C VAL A 246 4.73 17.32 5.45
N LEU A 247 4.91 18.39 6.23
CA LEU A 247 3.89 19.38 6.52
C LEU A 247 3.86 20.44 5.43
N ASN A 248 2.84 20.44 4.58
CA ASN A 248 2.72 21.40 3.48
C ASN A 248 1.80 22.58 3.81
N GLN A 249 1.97 23.68 3.08
CA GLN A 249 1.20 24.92 3.21
C GLN A 249 1.36 25.57 4.60
N GLN A 250 2.53 25.39 5.21
CA GLN A 250 2.82 25.93 6.53
C GLN A 250 2.80 27.46 6.52
N ARG A 251 2.06 28.03 7.48
CA ARG A 251 2.03 29.47 7.74
C ARG A 251 2.91 29.79 8.95
N PHE A 252 3.51 30.97 8.98
CA PHE A 252 4.39 31.41 10.08
C PHE A 252 3.66 32.38 11.03
N ASP A 253 2.37 32.15 11.25
CA ASP A 253 1.58 32.84 12.27
C ASP A 253 1.51 32.03 13.57
N ARG A 254 0.88 32.58 14.62
CA ARG A 254 0.76 31.90 15.92
C ARG A 254 0.08 30.54 15.80
N TYR A 255 -0.96 30.44 14.97
CA TYR A 255 -1.67 29.19 14.75
C TYR A 255 -0.78 28.17 14.03
N GLY A 256 -0.06 28.58 12.99
CA GLY A 256 0.91 27.75 12.28
C GLY A 256 2.01 27.22 13.19
N GLN A 257 2.51 28.01 14.15
CA GLN A 257 3.47 27.52 15.14
C GLN A 257 2.90 26.40 16.02
N VAL A 258 1.63 26.49 16.42
CA VAL A 258 0.95 25.43 17.17
C VAL A 258 0.82 24.15 16.32
N ILE A 259 0.42 24.28 15.06
CA ILE A 259 0.31 23.14 14.14
C ILE A 259 1.69 22.50 13.90
N GLN A 260 2.74 23.29 13.69
CA GLN A 260 4.09 22.78 13.51
C GLN A 260 4.60 22.03 14.75
N LYS A 261 4.30 22.53 15.95
CA LYS A 261 4.63 21.82 17.18
C LYS A 261 3.94 20.46 17.23
N ARG A 262 2.63 20.41 16.97
CA ARG A 262 1.87 19.13 16.93
C ARG A 262 2.39 18.17 15.87
N PHE A 263 2.75 18.69 14.70
CA PHE A 263 3.38 17.90 13.64
C PHE A 263 4.69 17.27 14.11
N ASN A 264 5.56 18.07 14.73
CA ASN A 264 6.83 17.61 15.25
C ASN A 264 6.66 16.55 16.35
N ASP A 265 5.68 16.73 17.23
CA ASP A 265 5.39 15.78 18.31
C ASP A 265 4.91 14.44 17.73
N LEU A 266 3.98 14.47 16.76
CA LEU A 266 3.42 13.27 16.12
C LEU A 266 4.44 12.50 15.27
N ALA A 267 5.25 13.20 14.48
CA ALA A 267 6.19 12.59 13.52
C ALA A 267 7.64 12.55 14.02
N SER A 268 7.86 12.73 15.32
CA SER A 268 9.19 12.82 15.96
C SER A 268 10.13 11.66 15.65
N SER A 269 9.60 10.47 15.38
CA SER A 269 10.38 9.27 15.01
C SER A 269 10.85 9.24 13.56
N TYR A 270 10.45 10.21 12.72
CA TYR A 270 10.68 10.20 11.28
C TYR A 270 11.37 11.48 10.79
N PRO A 271 12.08 11.44 9.65
CA PRO A 271 12.50 12.64 8.95
C PRO A 271 11.29 13.54 8.64
N MET A 272 11.39 14.80 9.05
CA MET A 272 10.30 15.76 8.99
C MET A 272 10.70 17.01 8.23
N PHE A 273 9.84 17.46 7.31
CA PHE A 273 10.04 18.69 6.57
C PHE A 273 8.77 19.54 6.59
N ALA A 274 8.94 20.85 6.75
CA ALA A 274 7.84 21.81 6.67
C ALA A 274 8.02 22.68 5.42
N LEU A 275 7.05 22.61 4.51
CA LEU A 275 7.01 23.39 3.29
C LEU A 275 6.13 24.63 3.53
N PRO A 276 6.66 25.85 3.33
CA PRO A 276 5.91 27.07 3.53
C PRO A 276 4.81 27.23 2.49
N TYR A 277 3.74 27.93 2.87
CA TYR A 277 2.73 28.38 1.92
C TYR A 277 3.34 29.43 0.96
N ASP A 278 3.53 29.05 -0.31
CA ASP A 278 4.14 29.90 -1.34
C ASP A 278 3.13 30.15 -2.48
N ILE A 279 2.56 31.36 -2.50
CA ILE A 279 1.66 31.82 -3.58
C ILE A 279 2.40 31.88 -4.93
N GLY A 280 3.71 32.13 -4.91
CA GLY A 280 4.55 32.17 -6.11
C GLY A 280 4.69 30.79 -6.76
N ALA A 281 4.84 29.73 -5.96
CA ALA A 281 4.86 28.36 -6.45
C ALA A 281 3.53 27.98 -7.11
N ILE A 282 2.39 28.34 -6.50
CA ILE A 282 1.05 28.10 -7.06
C ILE A 282 0.85 28.84 -8.39
N ARG A 283 1.27 30.12 -8.47
CA ARG A 283 1.13 30.94 -9.69
C ARG A 283 2.08 30.50 -10.82
N ALA A 284 3.27 30.00 -10.49
CA ALA A 284 4.21 29.48 -11.48
C ALA A 284 3.66 28.24 -12.21
N MET A 285 2.82 27.42 -11.55
CA MET A 285 2.23 26.23 -12.18
C MET A 285 1.17 26.54 -13.26
N ASN A 286 0.53 27.72 -13.21
CA ASN A 286 -0.61 28.06 -14.07
C ASN A 286 -0.23 28.90 -15.31
N SER A 287 1.05 29.12 -15.60
CA SER A 287 1.48 29.96 -16.72
C SER A 287 2.49 29.24 -17.63
N PRO A 288 2.22 29.09 -18.94
CA PRO A 288 3.16 28.52 -19.90
C PRO A 288 4.47 29.32 -20.04
N GLN A 289 4.45 30.61 -19.66
CA GLN A 289 5.59 31.53 -19.68
C GLN A 289 6.46 31.43 -18.41
N SER A 290 6.12 30.56 -17.45
CA SER A 290 6.79 30.48 -16.14
C SER A 290 8.04 29.60 -16.09
N LYS A 291 8.49 29.05 -17.23
CA LYS A 291 9.65 28.14 -17.34
C LYS A 291 10.89 28.61 -16.55
N PHE A 292 11.03 29.93 -16.34
CA PHE A 292 12.12 30.54 -15.58
C PHE A 292 11.72 31.16 -14.21
N LYS A 293 10.43 31.32 -13.89
CA LYS A 293 9.97 31.84 -12.57
C LYS A 293 9.87 30.76 -11.50
N PHE A 294 9.66 29.50 -11.91
CA PHE A 294 9.69 28.29 -11.08
C PHE A 294 11.02 28.16 -10.27
N TRP A 295 12.10 28.76 -10.78
CA TRP A 295 13.46 28.69 -10.26
C TRP A 295 13.91 29.89 -9.42
N ARG A 296 12.99 30.78 -9.02
CA ARG A 296 13.39 31.76 -7.98
C ARG A 296 13.64 30.98 -6.69
N ASN A 297 14.85 31.09 -6.16
CA ASN A 297 15.28 30.47 -4.92
C ASN A 297 14.32 30.88 -3.79
N SER A 298 13.29 30.07 -3.56
CA SER A 298 12.25 30.33 -2.58
C SER A 298 12.43 29.39 -1.38
N ALA A 299 11.85 29.77 -0.24
CA ALA A 299 11.86 28.90 0.93
C ALA A 299 11.22 27.53 0.62
N PHE A 300 10.26 27.46 -0.30
CA PHE A 300 9.68 26.20 -0.78
C PHE A 300 10.72 25.37 -1.54
N SER A 301 11.35 25.92 -2.58
CA SER A 301 12.34 25.19 -3.40
C SER A 301 13.53 24.71 -2.58
N ASN A 302 14.00 25.50 -1.62
CA ASN A 302 15.07 25.10 -0.70
C ASN A 302 14.69 23.91 0.18
N GLN A 303 13.43 23.83 0.63
CA GLN A 303 12.97 22.69 1.41
C GLN A 303 12.75 21.45 0.53
N ILE A 304 12.30 21.63 -0.72
CA ILE A 304 12.27 20.53 -1.69
C ILE A 304 13.68 19.97 -1.92
N ALA A 305 14.69 20.83 -2.11
CA ALA A 305 16.07 20.38 -2.28
C ALA A 305 16.59 19.60 -1.06
N LYS A 306 16.20 19.99 0.16
CA LYS A 306 16.52 19.23 1.38
C LYS A 306 15.88 17.85 1.40
N ILE A 307 14.60 17.75 0.99
CA ILE A 307 13.92 16.44 0.85
C ILE A 307 14.62 15.61 -0.22
N GLY A 308 14.92 16.19 -1.38
CA GLY A 308 15.62 15.52 -2.48
C GLY A 308 17.00 14.99 -2.06
N ASN A 309 17.77 15.76 -1.29
CA ASN A 309 19.07 15.31 -0.78
C ASN A 309 18.96 14.18 0.26
N HIS A 310 17.85 14.07 0.98
CA HIS A 310 17.59 12.94 1.88
C HIS A 310 17.19 11.66 1.12
N LEU A 311 16.66 11.80 -0.09
CA LEU A 311 16.18 10.70 -0.94
C LEU A 311 17.26 10.10 -1.85
N LYS A 312 18.42 10.76 -1.99
CA LYS A 312 19.61 10.26 -2.72
C LYS A 312 20.36 9.26 -1.84
#